data_AF-A0A653B8J9-F1
#
_entry.id   AF-A0A653B8J9-F1
#
_cell.length_a   1.000
_cell.length_b   1.000
_cell.length_c   1.000
_cell.angle_alpha   90.00
_cell.angle_beta   90.00
_cell.angle_gamma   90.00
#
_symmetry.space_group_name_H-M   'P 1'
#
loop_
_entity.id
_entity.type
_entity.pdbx_description
1 polymer ?
#
loop_
_entity_poly.entity_id
_entity_poly.type
_entity_poly.pdbx_seq_one_letter_code
_entity_poly.pdbx_strand_id
1 'polypeptide(L)'
;MSKRGITLDTPTALSYVGQTVLLELMWQGDTESFWQCAYIAGVMIPRDSRQGEPCFLAVEVSSSTGNPNEFYFDDICSIRAMRHRDRHGSGNVLDRMTLTHSEGSRAALPARRNSSTVPANGSTGAAHP
;
A
#
# COMPACT_ATOMS: atom_id res chain seq x y z
N MET A 1 11.93 27.70 -1.90
CA MET A 1 11.05 26.55 -1.60
C MET A 1 11.84 25.58 -0.74
N SER A 2 11.29 25.14 0.40
CA SER A 2 12.00 24.19 1.27
C SER A 2 12.16 22.85 0.57
N LYS A 3 13.38 22.32 0.57
CA LYS A 3 13.73 20.95 0.14
C LYS A 3 12.83 19.97 0.92
N ARG A 4 12.07 19.13 0.22
CA ARG A 4 11.05 18.22 0.80
C ARG A 4 11.44 16.74 0.79
N GLY A 5 12.57 16.39 0.18
CA GLY A 5 13.07 15.03 0.15
C GLY A 5 13.19 14.38 1.53
N ILE A 6 13.01 13.07 1.59
CA ILE A 6 13.19 12.31 2.83
C ILE A 6 14.66 12.20 3.20
N THR A 7 14.91 12.02 4.49
CA THR A 7 16.21 11.57 5.01
C THR A 7 15.97 10.27 5.75
N LEU A 8 16.65 9.20 5.33
CA LEU A 8 16.61 7.90 5.98
C LEU A 8 18.00 7.55 6.49
N ASP A 9 18.08 6.99 7.69
CA ASP A 9 19.30 6.32 8.13
C ASP A 9 19.47 4.98 7.38
N THR A 10 20.70 4.45 7.40
CA THR A 10 21.02 3.21 6.69
C THR A 10 20.13 2.03 7.11
N PRO A 11 19.87 1.77 8.41
CA PRO A 11 18.98 0.69 8.80
C PRO A 11 17.55 0.84 8.27
N THR A 12 16.98 2.05 8.32
CA THR A 12 15.63 2.30 7.83
C THR A 12 15.56 2.13 6.31
N ALA A 13 16.54 2.64 5.57
CA ALA A 13 16.59 2.44 4.12
C ALA A 13 16.71 0.94 3.76
N LEU A 14 17.59 0.21 4.43
CA LEU A 14 17.75 -1.24 4.22
C LEU A 14 16.48 -2.03 4.56
N SER A 15 15.66 -1.55 5.50
CA SER A 15 14.42 -2.23 5.87
C SER A 15 13.43 -2.32 4.70
N TYR A 16 13.48 -1.42 3.72
CA TYR A 16 12.61 -1.44 2.54
C TYR A 16 13.06 -2.42 1.46
N VAL A 17 14.30 -2.92 1.50
CA VAL A 17 14.82 -3.84 0.48
C VAL A 17 14.00 -5.13 0.46
N GLY A 18 13.61 -5.56 -0.74
CA GLY A 18 12.74 -6.72 -0.95
C GLY A 18 11.25 -6.42 -0.77
N GLN A 19 10.87 -5.17 -0.53
CA GLN A 19 9.46 -4.78 -0.39
C GLN A 19 8.95 -4.06 -1.63
N THR A 20 7.68 -4.27 -1.95
CA THR A 20 6.95 -3.36 -2.83
C THR A 20 6.48 -2.17 -2.00
N VAL A 21 6.79 -0.96 -2.47
CA VAL A 21 6.48 0.29 -1.79
C VAL A 21 5.61 1.18 -2.67
N LEU A 22 4.87 2.06 -2.03
CA LEU A 22 4.24 3.21 -2.65
C LEU A 22 5.14 4.43 -2.38
N LEU A 23 5.60 5.07 -3.46
CA LEU A 23 6.43 6.26 -3.46
C LEU A 23 5.61 7.47 -3.88
N GLU A 24 5.76 8.56 -3.15
CA GLU A 24 5.39 9.90 -3.60
C GLU A 24 6.66 10.61 -4.07
N LEU A 25 6.67 11.04 -5.32
CA LEU A 25 7.83 11.65 -5.97
C LEU A 25 7.50 13.07 -6.40
N MET A 26 8.48 13.96 -6.35
CA MET A 26 8.42 15.31 -6.90
C MET A 26 9.79 15.63 -7.48
N TRP A 27 9.87 15.84 -8.79
CA TRP A 27 11.14 16.13 -9.43
C TRP A 27 11.53 17.60 -9.27
N GLN A 28 12.83 17.86 -9.38
CA GLN A 28 13.35 19.22 -9.32
C GLN A 28 12.74 20.09 -10.42
N GLY A 29 12.02 21.14 -10.00
CA GLY A 29 11.36 22.09 -10.91
C GLY A 29 9.86 21.85 -11.08
N ASP A 30 9.36 20.70 -10.61
CA ASP A 30 7.92 20.41 -10.66
C ASP A 30 7.17 21.08 -9.49
N THR A 31 5.91 21.41 -9.75
CA THR A 31 5.00 22.01 -8.77
C THR A 31 4.13 20.99 -8.04
N GLU A 32 3.94 19.80 -8.63
CA GLU A 32 3.06 18.75 -8.15
C GLU A 32 3.82 17.45 -7.94
N SER A 33 3.45 16.69 -6.91
CA SER A 33 3.96 15.33 -6.69
C SER A 33 3.11 14.32 -7.46
N PHE A 34 3.69 13.16 -7.74
CA PHE A 34 2.99 12.01 -8.30
C PHE A 34 3.28 10.75 -7.49
N TRP A 35 2.40 9.76 -7.62
CA TRP A 35 2.47 8.50 -6.87
C TRP A 35 2.75 7.33 -7.79
N GLN A 36 3.64 6.43 -7.37
CA GLN A 36 3.88 5.18 -8.08
C GLN A 36 4.29 4.03 -7.16
N CYS A 37 4.07 2.80 -7.63
CA CYS A 37 4.51 1.60 -6.93
C CYS A 37 5.84 1.11 -7.51
N ALA A 38 6.77 0.76 -6.64
CA ALA A 38 8.06 0.20 -7.03
C ALA A 38 8.48 -0.93 -6.09
N TYR A 39 9.21 -1.91 -6.62
CA TYR A 39 9.88 -2.93 -5.82
C TYR A 39 11.32 -2.48 -5.52
N ILE A 40 11.67 -2.37 -4.24
CA ILE A 40 13.01 -1.93 -3.83
C ILE A 40 13.97 -3.12 -3.94
N ALA A 41 14.87 -3.05 -4.92
CA ALA A 41 15.90 -4.07 -5.16
C ALA A 41 17.16 -3.82 -4.32
N GLY A 42 17.45 -2.56 -3.96
CA GLY A 42 18.62 -2.21 -3.18
C GLY A 42 18.64 -0.74 -2.74
N VAL A 43 19.70 -0.37 -2.03
CA VAL A 43 19.96 0.99 -1.57
C VAL A 43 21.40 1.35 -1.91
N MET A 44 21.62 2.54 -2.46
CA MET A 44 22.94 3.13 -2.59
C MET A 44 23.17 4.05 -1.39
N ILE A 45 24.12 3.69 -0.53
CA ILE A 45 24.58 4.53 0.59
C ILE A 45 25.94 5.13 0.21
N PRO A 46 26.08 6.46 0.19
CA PRO A 46 27.35 7.11 -0.12
C PRO A 46 28.42 6.70 0.90
N ARG A 47 29.63 6.40 0.43
CA ARG A 47 30.81 6.20 1.29
C ARG A 47 31.51 7.55 1.44
N ASP A 48 32.02 7.85 2.63
CA ASP A 48 32.63 9.13 3.05
C ASP A 48 33.61 9.81 2.08
N SER A 49 34.13 9.10 1.07
CA SER A 49 35.10 9.59 0.08
C SER A 49 34.62 9.50 -1.39
N ARG A 50 33.36 9.15 -1.67
CA ARG A 50 32.81 9.08 -3.03
C ARG A 50 31.58 9.98 -3.15
N GLN A 51 31.58 10.80 -4.19
CA GLN A 51 30.42 11.59 -4.59
C GLN A 51 29.26 10.66 -4.98
N GLY A 52 28.08 10.97 -4.45
CA GLY A 52 26.82 10.28 -4.75
C GLY A 52 25.77 10.70 -3.73
N GLU A 53 24.55 10.92 -4.20
CA GLU A 53 23.40 11.15 -3.32
C GLU A 53 22.77 9.79 -2.96
N PRO A 54 22.26 9.61 -1.74
CA PRO A 54 21.62 8.37 -1.35
C PRO A 54 20.34 8.14 -2.17
N CYS A 55 20.16 6.89 -2.64
CA CYS A 55 19.01 6.54 -3.46
C CYS A 55 18.58 5.08 -3.25
N PHE A 56 17.34 4.78 -3.64
CA PHE A 56 16.89 3.41 -3.84
C PHE A 56 17.20 2.96 -5.27
N LEU A 57 17.59 1.70 -5.41
CA LEU A 57 17.51 0.99 -6.69
C LEU A 57 16.18 0.25 -6.71
N ALA A 58 15.25 0.65 -7.57
CA ALA A 58 13.91 0.09 -7.57
C ALA A 58 13.38 -0.15 -8.98
N VAL A 59 12.58 -1.21 -9.12
CA VAL A 59 11.88 -1.54 -10.36
C VAL A 59 10.45 -1.05 -10.23
N GLU A 60 10.06 -0.09 -11.06
CA GLU A 60 8.67 0.36 -11.13
C GLU A 60 7.75 -0.81 -11.50
N VAL A 61 6.59 -0.92 -10.85
CA VAL A 61 5.61 -1.97 -11.15
C VAL A 61 5.05 -1.80 -12.57
N SER A 62 5.03 -0.57 -13.09
CA SER A 62 4.64 -0.23 -14.46
C SER A 62 5.74 -0.43 -15.51
N SER A 63 6.96 -0.78 -15.09
CA SER A 63 8.10 -0.90 -16.02
C SER A 63 7.90 -2.05 -17.01
N SER A 64 8.11 -1.77 -18.30
CA SER A 64 8.14 -2.78 -19.35
C SER A 64 9.49 -3.48 -19.49
N THR A 65 10.56 -2.88 -18.97
CA THR A 65 11.93 -3.39 -19.10
C THR A 65 12.35 -4.27 -17.93
N GLY A 66 11.71 -4.10 -16.77
CA GLY A 66 12.09 -4.78 -15.52
C GLY A 66 13.44 -4.35 -14.95
N ASN A 67 14.09 -3.35 -15.55
CA ASN A 67 15.37 -2.82 -15.07
C ASN A 67 15.16 -1.86 -13.88
N PRO A 68 16.05 -1.86 -12.88
CA PRO A 68 15.97 -0.94 -11.76
C PRO A 68 16.40 0.48 -12.19
N ASN A 69 15.67 1.47 -11.70
CA ASN A 69 15.99 2.89 -11.79
C ASN A 69 16.48 3.41 -10.43
N GLU A 70 17.20 4.53 -10.44
CA GLU A 70 17.64 5.25 -9.25
C GLU A 70 16.53 6.20 -8.78
N PHE A 71 16.13 6.08 -7.52
CA PHE A 71 15.18 6.97 -6.85
C PHE A 71 15.90 7.70 -5.72
N TYR A 72 16.37 8.91 -6.01
CA TYR A 72 17.10 9.73 -5.05
C TYR A 72 16.20 10.14 -3.89
N PHE A 73 16.76 10.11 -2.68
CA PHE A 73 15.99 10.47 -1.48
C PHE A 73 15.48 11.92 -1.53
N ASP A 74 16.16 12.78 -2.29
CA ASP A 74 15.75 14.16 -2.49
C ASP A 74 14.43 14.31 -3.27
N ASP A 75 14.18 13.40 -4.21
CA ASP A 75 12.97 13.41 -5.04
C ASP A 75 11.79 12.72 -4.36
N ILE A 76 12.03 11.97 -3.28
CA ILE A 76 11.00 11.22 -2.56
C ILE A 76 10.39 12.11 -1.47
N CYS A 77 9.10 12.44 -1.62
CA CYS A 77 8.33 13.14 -0.61
C CYS A 77 7.90 12.21 0.52
N SER A 78 7.50 10.97 0.18
CA SER A 78 7.11 9.96 1.16
C SER A 78 7.24 8.53 0.61
N ILE A 79 7.47 7.57 1.51
CA ILE A 79 7.59 6.14 1.18
C ILE A 79 6.80 5.28 2.17
N ARG A 80 6.06 4.30 1.65
CA ARG A 80 5.30 3.35 2.48
C ARG A 80 5.41 1.94 1.93
N ALA A 81 5.80 1.00 2.78
CA ALA A 81 5.73 -0.43 2.48
C ALA A 81 4.28 -0.87 2.22
N MET A 82 4.03 -1.48 1.07
CA MET A 82 2.76 -2.13 0.82
C MET A 82 2.74 -3.48 1.52
N ARG A 83 1.87 -3.61 2.52
CA ARG A 83 1.65 -4.90 3.17
C ARG A 83 0.88 -5.78 2.20
N HIS A 84 1.35 -7.00 1.99
CA HIS A 84 0.53 -8.04 1.41
C HIS A 84 -0.70 -8.18 2.32
N ARG A 85 -1.88 -7.71 1.87
CA ARG A 85 -3.12 -8.09 2.54
C ARG A 85 -3.18 -9.60 2.43
N ASP A 86 -3.12 -10.28 3.56
CA ASP A 86 -3.63 -11.62 3.64
C ASP A 86 -5.04 -11.59 3.04
N ARG A 87 -5.22 -12.24 1.89
CA ARG A 87 -6.52 -12.35 1.22
C ARG A 87 -7.51 -13.16 2.06
N HIS A 88 -7.07 -13.79 3.15
CA HIS A 88 -7.87 -14.45 4.16
C HIS A 88 -8.19 -13.56 5.38
N GLY A 89 -7.61 -12.38 5.48
CA GLY A 89 -8.06 -11.38 6.44
C GLY A 89 -9.40 -10.83 5.98
N SER A 90 -10.49 -11.26 6.62
CA SER A 90 -11.85 -10.74 6.41
C SER A 90 -11.83 -9.23 6.54
N GLY A 91 -11.72 -8.53 5.41
CA GLY A 91 -11.66 -7.08 5.33
C GLY A 91 -13.00 -6.45 5.68
N ASN A 92 -13.46 -6.62 6.91
CA ASN A 92 -14.58 -5.87 7.47
C ASN A 92 -14.08 -4.46 7.79
N VAL A 93 -13.95 -3.64 6.75
CA VAL A 93 -13.75 -2.19 6.87
C VAL A 93 -14.95 -1.54 7.60
N LEU A 94 -16.10 -2.21 7.62
CA LEU A 94 -17.32 -1.76 8.28
C LEU A 94 -17.31 -1.90 9.81
N ASP A 95 -16.46 -2.76 10.39
CA ASP A 95 -16.48 -3.04 11.84
C ASP A 95 -15.79 -1.95 12.68
N ARG A 96 -15.02 -1.06 12.03
CA ARG A 96 -14.29 0.04 12.68
C ARG A 96 -14.92 1.42 12.49
N MET A 97 -16.05 1.51 11.79
CA MET A 97 -16.85 2.72 11.80
C MET A 97 -17.74 2.69 13.04
N THR A 98 -17.24 3.13 14.18
CA THR A 98 -18.11 3.67 15.23
C THR A 98 -18.78 4.92 14.65
N LEU A 99 -19.90 4.70 13.98
CA LEU A 99 -20.78 5.75 13.47
C LEU A 99 -21.30 6.52 14.69
N THR A 100 -20.67 7.66 14.98
CA THR A 100 -21.23 8.65 15.89
C THR A 100 -22.48 9.22 15.22
N HIS A 101 -23.65 8.67 15.60
CA HIS A 101 -25.02 9.21 15.65
C HIS A 101 -25.35 10.42 14.75
N SER A 102 -26.52 10.61 14.13
CA SER A 102 -27.84 9.97 14.14
C SER A 102 -28.69 10.92 13.28
N GLU A 103 -29.34 10.48 12.20
CA GLU A 103 -30.65 11.00 11.77
C GLU A 103 -31.21 10.22 10.56
N GLY A 104 -32.37 9.56 10.77
CA GLY A 104 -33.40 9.41 9.75
C GLY A 104 -33.16 8.50 8.53
N SER A 105 -33.32 7.18 8.69
CA SER A 105 -34.11 6.38 7.73
C SER A 105 -34.52 5.04 8.31
N ARG A 106 -35.79 4.96 8.73
CA ARG A 106 -36.47 3.72 9.12
C ARG A 106 -36.85 2.95 7.84
N ALA A 107 -35.95 2.10 7.35
CA ALA A 107 -36.36 0.96 6.54
C ALA A 107 -36.48 -0.24 7.49
N ALA A 108 -37.72 -0.68 7.71
CA ALA A 108 -38.06 -1.70 8.70
C ALA A 108 -37.36 -3.04 8.40
N LEU A 109 -36.61 -3.56 9.37
CA LEU A 109 -36.20 -4.95 9.42
C LEU A 109 -37.47 -5.81 9.60
N PRO A 110 -37.79 -6.79 8.73
CA PRO A 110 -38.81 -7.74 9.06
C PRO A 110 -38.29 -8.64 10.18
N ALA A 111 -39.01 -8.56 11.30
CA ALA A 111 -38.79 -9.33 12.49
C ALA A 111 -38.96 -10.83 12.22
N ARG A 112 -37.96 -11.58 12.71
CA ARG A 112 -38.02 -12.96 13.17
C ARG A 112 -39.44 -13.40 13.58
N ARG A 113 -39.97 -14.46 12.95
CA ARG A 113 -41.10 -15.26 13.50
C ARG A 113 -40.96 -16.74 13.12
N ASN A 114 -40.60 -17.54 14.12
CA ASN A 114 -40.97 -18.94 14.37
C ASN A 114 -40.75 -20.00 13.27
N SER A 115 -39.69 -20.81 13.40
CA SER A 115 -39.73 -22.24 13.01
C SER A 115 -38.65 -23.04 13.77
N SER A 116 -38.92 -24.32 14.02
CA SER A 116 -38.32 -25.16 15.08
C SER A 116 -37.36 -26.24 14.56
N THR A 117 -36.52 -25.96 13.56
CA THR A 117 -35.57 -26.97 13.05
C THR A 117 -34.18 -26.37 12.77
N VAL A 118 -33.18 -27.05 13.34
CA VAL A 118 -31.72 -26.82 13.37
C VAL A 118 -31.09 -27.10 11.96
N PRO A 119 -29.85 -26.62 11.66
CA PRO A 119 -29.42 -26.28 10.30
C PRO A 119 -28.83 -27.48 9.54
N ALA A 120 -28.77 -27.37 8.21
CA ALA A 120 -28.01 -28.30 7.37
C ALA A 120 -27.12 -27.55 6.40
N ASN A 121 -25.81 -27.78 6.55
CA ASN A 121 -24.83 -27.67 5.48
C ASN A 121 -25.37 -28.37 4.23
N GLY A 122 -25.36 -27.67 3.09
CA GLY A 122 -25.80 -28.20 1.81
C GLY A 122 -24.88 -27.72 0.70
N SER A 123 -23.71 -28.37 0.61
CA SER A 123 -22.90 -28.40 -0.60
C SER A 123 -23.77 -28.81 -1.79
N THR A 124 -23.77 -28.02 -2.86
CA THR A 124 -24.15 -28.45 -4.22
C THR A 124 -23.35 -27.54 -5.16
N GLY A 125 -22.28 -27.95 -5.85
CA GLY A 125 -21.95 -29.30 -6.28
C GLY A 125 -22.79 -29.71 -7.47
N ALA A 126 -22.68 -28.99 -8.59
CA ALA A 126 -22.67 -29.50 -9.98
C ALA A 126 -23.03 -28.39 -10.96
N ALA A 127 -22.15 -28.20 -11.95
CA ALA A 127 -22.43 -27.47 -13.17
C ALA A 127 -23.01 -28.43 -14.24
N HIS A 128 -23.86 -27.86 -15.10
CA HIS A 128 -24.29 -28.29 -16.43
C HIS A 128 -25.43 -29.32 -16.58
N PRO A 129 -26.18 -29.28 -17.71
CA PRO A 129 -26.10 -28.36 -18.86
C PRO A 129 -27.17 -27.26 -18.88
#